data_AF-A0A210QN52-F1
#
_entry.id   AF-A0A210QN52-F1
#
_cell.length_a   1.000
_cell.length_b   1.000
_cell.length_c   1.000
_cell.angle_alpha   90.00
_cell.angle_beta   90.00
_cell.angle_gamma   90.00
#
_symmetry.space_group_name_H-M   'P 1'
#
loop_
_entity.id
_entity.type
_entity.pdbx_description
1 polymer ?
#
loop_
_entity_poly.entity_id
_entity_poly.type
_entity_poly.pdbx_seq_one_letter_code
_entity_poly.pdbx_strand_id
1 'polypeptide(L)'
;MADYRGELLKNYFLLGLKHDDICWILNHRHGYSLSSRQLIRLLHKASLYRYKHEADIMTVADLIQSEQRGSGVMHGYRWMYQKMKCQGINARKEEVRLLMSILDPAGTELRRRHKLRRRLYCSKGPNYIWHFDSYDKLRPYGICINGLPGWVFAYGLTRTTQVVILESLVDTI
;
A
#
# COMPACT_ATOMS: atom_id res chain seq x y z
N MET A 1 8.49 -39.76 2.23
CA MET A 1 8.17 -38.84 1.12
C MET A 1 7.62 -37.57 1.72
N ALA A 2 8.34 -36.45 1.61
CA ALA A 2 7.83 -35.15 2.09
C ALA A 2 6.51 -34.84 1.39
N ASP A 3 5.53 -34.30 2.12
CA ASP A 3 4.20 -33.95 1.61
C ASP A 3 4.34 -32.78 0.61
N TYR A 4 4.61 -33.10 -0.67
CA TYR A 4 4.85 -32.15 -1.78
C TYR A 4 3.76 -31.06 -1.86
N ARG A 5 2.52 -31.44 -1.57
CA ARG A 5 1.37 -30.54 -1.46
C ARG A 5 1.56 -29.49 -0.36
N GLY A 6 2.12 -29.87 0.78
CA GLY A 6 2.41 -28.96 1.89
C GLY A 6 3.50 -27.95 1.56
N GLU A 7 4.48 -28.34 0.74
CA GLU A 7 5.57 -27.47 0.30
C GLU A 7 5.08 -26.42 -0.72
N LEU A 8 4.25 -26.84 -1.69
CA LEU A 8 3.55 -25.91 -2.60
C LEU A 8 2.71 -24.89 -1.84
N LEU A 9 1.94 -25.36 -0.85
CA LEU A 9 1.08 -24.52 -0.02
C LEU A 9 1.91 -23.48 0.78
N LYS A 10 3.05 -23.87 1.33
CA LYS A 10 3.99 -22.95 1.99
C LYS A 10 4.52 -21.89 1.01
N ASN A 11 4.97 -22.30 -0.17
CA ASN A 11 5.53 -21.39 -1.17
C ASN A 11 4.49 -20.36 -1.62
N TYR A 12 3.27 -20.77 -1.96
CA TYR A 12 2.20 -19.85 -2.34
C TYR A 12 1.76 -18.91 -1.21
N PHE A 13 1.80 -19.39 0.03
CA PHE A 13 1.53 -18.56 1.19
C PHE A 13 2.62 -17.50 1.41
N LEU A 14 3.89 -17.87 1.29
CA LEU A 14 5.04 -16.96 1.41
C LEU A 14 5.10 -15.92 0.29
N LEU A 15 4.57 -16.24 -0.89
CA LEU A 15 4.37 -15.29 -1.99
C LEU A 15 3.31 -14.21 -1.69
N GLY A 16 2.57 -14.32 -0.58
CA GLY A 16 1.59 -13.31 -0.14
C GLY A 16 0.23 -13.36 -0.86
N LEU A 17 0.00 -14.37 -1.71
CA LEU A 17 -1.24 -14.59 -2.46
C LEU A 17 -2.45 -14.70 -1.53
N LYS A 18 -3.65 -14.25 -1.92
CA LYS A 18 -4.85 -14.41 -1.07
C LYS A 18 -5.26 -15.88 -0.99
N HIS A 19 -6.02 -16.25 0.04
CA HIS A 19 -6.47 -17.62 0.24
C HIS A 19 -7.26 -18.14 -0.98
N ASP A 20 -8.11 -17.30 -1.58
CA ASP A 20 -8.88 -17.67 -2.77
C ASP A 20 -7.98 -17.89 -3.99
N ASP A 21 -6.95 -17.06 -4.16
CA ASP A 21 -5.94 -17.21 -5.23
C ASP A 21 -5.15 -18.51 -5.04
N ILE A 22 -4.78 -18.85 -3.80
CA ILE A 22 -4.06 -20.09 -3.47
C ILE A 22 -4.94 -21.30 -3.81
N CYS A 23 -6.22 -21.30 -3.42
CA CYS A 23 -7.17 -22.36 -3.79
C CYS A 23 -7.30 -22.50 -5.31
N TRP A 24 -7.40 -21.36 -6.02
CA TRP A 24 -7.53 -21.34 -7.47
C TRP A 24 -6.31 -21.94 -8.18
N ILE A 25 -5.09 -21.54 -7.78
CA ILE A 25 -3.83 -22.04 -8.35
C ILE A 25 -3.63 -23.53 -8.04
N LEU A 26 -3.92 -23.96 -6.80
CA LEU A 26 -3.80 -25.37 -6.41
C LEU A 26 -4.73 -26.26 -7.22
N ASN A 27 -5.95 -25.78 -7.53
CA ASN A 27 -6.88 -26.52 -8.36
C ASN A 27 -6.42 -26.55 -9.84
N HIS A 28 -6.09 -25.39 -10.42
CA HIS A 28 -5.81 -25.30 -11.86
C HIS A 28 -4.44 -25.85 -12.28
N ARG A 29 -3.38 -25.63 -11.48
CA ARG A 29 -2.02 -26.09 -11.85
C ARG A 29 -1.66 -27.46 -11.29
N HIS A 30 -2.21 -27.84 -10.14
CA HIS A 30 -1.78 -29.03 -9.41
C HIS A 30 -2.89 -30.06 -9.21
N GLY A 31 -4.11 -29.77 -9.67
CA GLY A 31 -5.27 -30.69 -9.56
C GLY A 31 -5.79 -30.87 -8.13
N TYR A 32 -5.35 -30.06 -7.17
CA TYR A 32 -5.79 -30.15 -5.78
C TYR A 32 -7.01 -29.24 -5.56
N SER A 33 -8.20 -29.84 -5.56
CA SER A 33 -9.43 -29.15 -5.18
C SER A 33 -9.52 -29.00 -3.66
N LEU A 34 -9.38 -27.76 -3.17
CA LEU A 34 -9.50 -27.41 -1.76
C LEU A 34 -10.51 -26.28 -1.58
N SER A 35 -11.40 -26.42 -0.61
CA SER A 35 -12.21 -25.30 -0.12
C SER A 35 -11.36 -24.35 0.73
N SER A 36 -11.75 -23.08 0.81
CA SER A 36 -11.07 -22.08 1.65
C SER A 36 -10.99 -22.52 3.12
N ARG A 37 -11.99 -23.26 3.63
CA ARG A 37 -11.96 -23.83 4.99
C ARG A 37 -10.88 -24.89 5.16
N GLN A 38 -10.72 -25.78 4.19
CA GLN A 38 -9.66 -26.79 4.22
C GLN A 38 -8.29 -26.14 4.13
N LEU A 39 -8.13 -25.13 3.26
CA LEU A 39 -6.89 -24.35 3.16
C LEU A 39 -6.52 -23.70 4.50
N ILE A 40 -7.47 -23.02 5.15
CA ILE A 40 -7.25 -22.38 6.46
C ILE A 40 -6.86 -23.43 7.51
N ARG A 41 -7.54 -24.59 7.57
CA ARG A 41 -7.18 -25.68 8.50
C ARG A 41 -5.76 -26.20 8.25
N LEU A 42 -5.36 -26.37 6.99
CA LEU A 42 -4.00 -26.79 6.63
C LEU A 42 -2.95 -25.75 7.02
N LEU A 43 -3.23 -24.46 6.79
CA LEU A 43 -2.36 -23.37 7.20
C LEU A 43 -2.20 -23.32 8.73
N HIS A 44 -3.29 -23.47 9.48
CA HIS A 44 -3.26 -23.57 10.93
C HIS A 44 -2.41 -24.76 11.42
N LYS A 45 -2.59 -25.94 10.80
CA LYS A 45 -1.80 -27.15 11.11
C LYS A 45 -0.31 -26.94 10.81
N ALA A 46 0.00 -26.20 9.75
CA ALA A 46 1.36 -25.83 9.36
C ALA A 46 1.93 -24.63 10.14
N SER A 47 1.18 -24.09 11.11
CA SER A 47 1.51 -22.86 11.85
C SER A 47 1.81 -21.64 10.98
N LEU A 48 1.21 -21.58 9.78
CA LEU A 48 1.36 -20.48 8.85
C LEU A 48 0.26 -19.44 9.07
N TYR A 49 0.66 -18.26 9.51
CA TYR A 49 -0.23 -17.14 9.78
C TYR A 49 0.38 -15.86 9.24
N ARG A 50 -0.44 -14.98 8.66
CA ARG A 50 0.06 -13.68 8.16
C ARG A 50 0.27 -12.66 9.27
N TYR A 51 -0.53 -12.76 10.35
CA TYR A 51 -0.60 -11.77 11.42
C TYR A 51 -0.85 -12.44 12.78
N LYS A 52 0.03 -13.36 13.21
CA LYS A 52 -0.14 -14.04 14.51
C LYS A 52 0.69 -13.44 15.64
N HIS A 53 1.89 -12.98 15.34
CA HIS A 53 2.76 -12.34 16.32
C HIS A 53 2.68 -10.85 16.14
N GLU A 54 2.48 -10.15 17.25
CA GLU A 54 2.65 -8.72 17.30
C GLU A 54 4.15 -8.40 17.18
N ALA A 55 4.47 -7.41 16.36
CA ALA A 55 5.84 -6.94 16.23
C ALA A 55 6.30 -6.35 17.56
N ASP A 56 7.57 -6.57 17.88
CA ASP A 56 8.15 -5.96 19.08
C ASP A 56 8.13 -4.43 18.98
N ILE A 57 7.89 -3.78 20.12
CA ILE A 57 7.73 -2.32 20.21
C ILE A 57 8.98 -1.60 19.68
N MET A 58 10.18 -2.15 19.93
CA MET A 58 11.42 -1.57 19.42
C MET A 58 11.49 -1.62 17.89
N THR A 59 11.04 -2.73 17.29
CA THR A 59 10.98 -2.87 15.83
C THR A 59 10.06 -1.81 15.23
N VAL A 60 8.91 -1.57 15.85
CA VAL A 60 7.94 -0.56 15.42
C VAL A 60 8.54 0.85 15.56
N ALA A 61 9.23 1.14 16.66
CA ALA A 61 9.88 2.43 16.89
C ALA A 61 11.01 2.70 15.88
N ASP A 62 11.85 1.70 15.58
CA ASP A 62 12.95 1.81 14.61
C ASP A 62 12.43 2.06 13.19
N LEU A 63 11.32 1.42 12.81
CA LEU A 63 10.65 1.68 11.54
C LEU A 63 10.11 3.10 11.45
N ILE A 64 9.45 3.60 12.50
CA ILE A 64 8.95 4.98 12.54
C ILE A 64 10.12 5.96 12.40
N GLN A 65 11.21 5.74 13.14
CA GLN A 65 12.39 6.61 13.09
C GLN A 65 13.08 6.59 11.72
N SER A 66 13.25 5.41 11.11
CA SER A 66 13.85 5.30 9.77
C SER A 66 12.99 6.01 8.72
N GLU A 67 11.67 5.88 8.81
CA GLU A 67 10.73 6.57 7.93
C GLU A 67 10.75 8.09 8.13
N GLN A 68 10.82 8.56 9.39
CA GLN A 68 10.95 9.98 9.72
C GLN A 68 12.24 10.61 9.19
N ARG A 69 13.25 9.86 8.78
CA ARG A 69 14.42 10.44 8.07
C ARG A 69 14.12 10.81 6.63
N GLY A 70 13.03 10.29 6.04
CA GLY A 70 12.65 10.50 4.65
C GLY A 70 11.26 11.12 4.49
N SER A 71 10.44 10.48 3.67
CA SER A 71 9.07 10.95 3.40
C SER A 71 8.11 10.72 4.57
N GLY A 72 8.48 9.85 5.52
CA GLY A 72 7.73 9.48 6.73
C GLY A 72 7.24 10.66 7.56
N VAL A 73 7.98 11.77 7.57
CA VAL A 73 7.65 12.93 8.42
C VAL A 73 6.31 13.57 8.06
N MET A 74 5.86 13.44 6.82
CA MET A 74 4.59 14.02 6.39
C MET A 74 3.40 13.12 6.75
N HIS A 75 3.64 11.85 7.03
CA HIS A 75 2.60 10.86 7.27
C HIS A 75 2.06 10.96 8.68
N GLY A 76 0.74 10.91 8.83
CA GLY A 76 0.09 10.72 10.13
C GLY A 76 0.07 9.26 10.55
N TYR A 77 -0.28 8.98 11.80
CA TYR A 77 -0.29 7.62 12.36
C TYR A 77 -1.17 6.64 11.59
N ARG A 78 -2.28 7.08 11.01
CA ARG A 78 -3.15 6.22 10.17
C ARG A 78 -2.43 5.72 8.92
N TRP A 79 -1.66 6.61 8.29
CA TRP A 79 -0.91 6.29 7.09
C TRP A 79 0.33 5.46 7.42
N MET A 80 1.02 5.80 8.53
CA MET A 80 2.13 5.00 9.04
C MET A 80 1.70 3.56 9.38
N TYR A 81 0.56 3.39 10.04
CA TYR A 81 -0.04 2.09 10.32
C TYR A 81 -0.35 1.29 9.05
N GLN A 82 -0.91 1.95 8.03
CA GLN A 82 -1.16 1.30 6.75
C GLN A 82 0.14 0.90 6.04
N LYS A 83 1.18 1.74 6.11
CA LYS A 83 2.49 1.43 5.55
C LYS A 83 3.13 0.22 6.21
N MET A 84 3.08 0.13 7.54
CA MET A 84 3.54 -1.04 8.30
C MET A 84 2.80 -2.31 7.87
N LYS A 85 1.47 -2.24 7.69
CA LYS A 85 0.69 -3.37 7.15
C LYS A 85 1.14 -3.78 5.75
N CYS A 86 1.38 -2.83 4.86
CA CYS A 86 1.87 -3.13 3.51
C CYS A 86 3.26 -3.77 3.54
N GLN A 87 4.08 -3.44 4.53
CA GLN A 87 5.38 -4.05 4.78
C GLN A 87 5.29 -5.38 5.58
N GLY A 88 4.09 -5.83 5.92
CA GLY A 88 3.88 -7.08 6.65
C GLY A 88 4.15 -7.02 8.15
N ILE A 89 4.32 -5.82 8.72
CA ILE A 89 4.53 -5.62 10.15
C ILE A 89 3.18 -5.55 10.87
N ASN A 90 3.00 -6.43 11.85
CA ASN A 90 1.79 -6.52 12.65
C ASN A 90 1.93 -5.69 13.95
N ALA A 91 1.64 -4.40 13.88
CA ALA A 91 1.64 -3.51 15.06
C ALA A 91 0.21 -3.14 15.48
N ARG A 92 -0.03 -2.89 16.76
CA ARG A 92 -1.28 -2.24 17.21
C ARG A 92 -1.33 -0.80 16.72
N LYS A 93 -2.48 -0.42 16.17
CA LYS A 93 -2.73 0.95 15.69
C LYS A 93 -2.52 2.01 16.78
N GLU A 94 -2.89 1.67 18.02
CA GLU A 94 -2.75 2.56 19.18
C GLU A 94 -1.28 2.72 19.59
N GLU A 95 -0.50 1.63 19.54
CA GLU A 95 0.95 1.69 19.81
C GLU A 95 1.66 2.58 18.78
N VAL A 96 1.34 2.44 17.49
CA VAL A 96 1.87 3.32 16.44
C VAL A 96 1.52 4.79 16.72
N ARG A 97 0.29 5.06 17.18
CA ARG A 97 -0.15 6.42 17.54
C ARG A 97 0.65 6.98 18.70
N LEU A 98 0.81 6.21 19.78
CA LEU A 98 1.56 6.60 20.97
C LEU A 98 3.04 6.80 20.66
N LEU A 99 3.67 5.84 19.98
CA LEU A 99 5.08 5.94 19.56
C LEU A 99 5.32 7.16 18.68
N MET A 100 4.46 7.44 17.70
CA MET A 100 4.59 8.66 16.89
C MET A 100 4.44 9.94 17.71
N SER A 101 3.58 9.95 18.73
CA SER A 101 3.44 11.12 19.61
C SER A 101 4.68 11.36 20.48
N ILE A 102 5.38 10.28 20.86
CA ILE A 102 6.62 10.34 21.64
C ILE A 102 7.81 10.73 20.74
N LEU A 103 7.91 10.15 19.54
CA LEU A 103 9.03 10.34 18.61
C LEU A 103 8.95 11.68 17.84
N ASP A 104 7.74 12.14 17.50
CA ASP A 104 7.49 13.40 16.77
C ASP A 104 6.37 14.21 17.43
N PRO A 105 6.61 14.79 18.63
CA PRO A 105 5.60 15.59 19.32
C PRO A 105 5.26 16.87 18.55
N ALA A 106 6.25 17.49 17.89
CA ALA A 106 6.05 18.70 17.11
C ALA A 106 5.16 18.48 15.89
N GLY A 107 5.42 17.44 15.09
CA GLY A 107 4.57 17.08 13.96
C GLY A 107 3.19 16.59 14.40
N THR A 108 3.08 15.92 15.55
CA THR A 108 1.78 15.54 16.13
C THR A 108 0.96 16.78 16.48
N GLU A 109 1.55 17.78 17.13
CA GLU A 109 0.89 19.04 17.48
C GLU A 109 0.51 19.87 16.23
N LEU A 110 1.37 19.94 15.22
CA LEU A 110 1.06 20.60 13.95
C LEU A 110 -0.19 20.00 13.28
N ARG A 111 -0.28 18.66 13.24
CA ARG A 111 -1.46 17.96 12.69
C ARG A 111 -2.70 18.18 13.56
N ARG A 112 -2.56 18.17 14.90
CA ARG A 112 -3.66 18.48 15.83
C ARG A 112 -4.24 19.86 15.57
N ARG A 113 -3.40 20.84 15.25
CA ARG A 113 -3.80 22.21 14.86
C ARG A 113 -4.30 22.33 13.43
N HIS A 114 -4.43 21.21 12.70
CA HIS A 114 -4.78 21.18 11.27
C HIS A 114 -3.85 22.04 10.39
N LYS A 115 -2.59 22.23 10.82
CA LYS A 115 -1.60 22.96 10.04
C LYS A 115 -0.92 22.02 9.05
N LEU A 116 -1.04 22.34 7.77
CA LEU A 116 -0.36 21.61 6.71
C LEU A 116 1.12 21.99 6.69
N ARG A 117 2.00 21.00 6.85
CA ARG A 117 3.42 21.18 6.56
C ARG A 117 3.59 21.15 5.04
N ARG A 118 4.18 22.18 4.44
CA ARG A 118 4.50 22.17 3.00
C ARG A 118 5.84 21.47 2.78
N ARG A 119 5.94 20.69 1.70
CA ARG A 119 7.22 20.10 1.28
C ARG A 119 8.10 21.21 0.71
N LEU A 120 9.38 21.23 1.10
CA LEU A 120 10.37 22.11 0.50
C LEU A 120 10.96 21.37 -0.71
N TYR A 121 10.80 21.93 -1.90
CA TYR A 121 11.37 21.38 -3.12
C TYR A 121 12.62 22.18 -3.47
N CYS A 122 13.79 21.56 -3.35
CA CYS A 122 15.05 22.13 -3.83
C CYS A 122 15.33 21.54 -5.22
N SER A 123 15.31 22.38 -6.26
CA SER A 123 15.67 21.99 -7.62
C SER A 123 17.05 22.55 -7.98
N LYS A 124 17.75 21.90 -8.92
CA LYS A 124 19.05 22.37 -9.41
C LYS A 124 18.93 23.56 -10.39
N GLY A 125 17.70 23.93 -10.76
CA GLY A 125 17.41 25.02 -11.69
C GLY A 125 15.93 25.04 -12.14
N PRO A 126 15.58 25.95 -13.07
CA PRO A 126 14.27 25.95 -13.73
C PRO A 126 13.99 24.61 -14.43
N ASN A 127 12.73 24.17 -14.51
CA ASN A 127 12.27 22.92 -15.15
C ASN A 127 12.75 21.58 -14.55
N TYR A 128 13.41 21.57 -13.39
CA TYR A 128 13.88 20.33 -12.74
C TYR A 128 12.80 19.56 -11.96
N ILE A 129 11.74 20.23 -11.53
CA ILE A 129 10.65 19.62 -10.76
C ILE A 129 9.33 20.05 -11.39
N TRP A 130 8.56 19.07 -11.83
CA TRP A 130 7.18 19.25 -12.28
C TRP A 130 6.25 18.56 -11.30
N HIS A 131 5.27 19.30 -10.78
CA HIS A 131 4.17 18.71 -10.02
C HIS A 131 3.04 18.37 -10.98
N PHE A 132 2.60 17.12 -10.93
CA PHE A 132 1.43 16.63 -11.64
C PHE A 132 0.31 16.41 -10.63
N ASP A 133 -0.72 17.26 -10.67
CA ASP A 133 -1.86 17.16 -9.77
C ASP A 133 -3.02 16.52 -10.53
N SER A 134 -3.38 15.28 -10.15
CA SER A 134 -4.51 14.56 -10.74
C SER A 134 -5.82 15.17 -10.28
N TYR A 135 -6.71 15.50 -11.20
CA TYR A 135 -8.04 16.01 -10.87
C TYR A 135 -8.97 14.86 -10.48
N ASP A 136 -8.90 14.46 -9.21
CA ASP A 136 -9.60 13.29 -8.67
C ASP A 136 -11.10 13.51 -8.40
N LYS A 137 -11.68 14.70 -8.67
CA LYS A 137 -13.11 14.95 -8.40
C LYS A 137 -14.05 14.03 -9.18
N LEU A 138 -13.62 13.59 -10.37
CA LEU A 138 -14.40 12.69 -11.21
C LEU A 138 -14.05 11.21 -10.99
N ARG A 139 -13.11 10.91 -10.08
CA ARG A 139 -12.71 9.53 -9.74
C ARG A 139 -13.90 8.66 -9.30
N PRO A 140 -14.91 9.14 -8.52
CA PRO A 140 -16.08 8.33 -8.18
C PRO A 140 -16.88 7.85 -9.40
N TYR A 141 -16.78 8.56 -10.52
CA TYR A 141 -17.42 8.23 -11.79
C TYR A 141 -16.51 7.43 -12.74
N GLY A 142 -15.35 6.97 -12.25
CA GLY A 142 -14.39 6.20 -13.04
C GLY A 142 -13.56 7.03 -14.02
N ILE A 143 -13.63 8.37 -13.96
CA ILE A 143 -12.89 9.26 -14.87
C ILE A 143 -11.71 9.86 -14.09
N CYS A 144 -10.49 9.62 -14.58
CA CYS A 144 -9.28 10.23 -14.04
C CYS A 144 -8.73 11.22 -15.07
N ILE A 145 -8.61 12.49 -14.66
CA ILE A 145 -8.04 13.56 -15.50
C ILE A 145 -6.70 13.98 -14.92
N ASN A 146 -5.74 14.11 -15.81
CA ASN A 146 -4.33 14.08 -15.51
C ASN A 146 -3.62 15.06 -16.46
N GLY A 147 -3.14 16.21 -15.95
CA GLY A 147 -2.60 17.30 -16.78
C GLY A 147 -1.10 17.48 -16.65
N LEU A 148 -0.36 17.30 -17.74
CA LEU A 148 1.04 17.75 -17.91
C LEU A 148 1.05 19.14 -18.57
N PRO A 149 2.13 19.92 -18.43
CA PRO A 149 2.29 21.15 -19.21
C PRO A 149 2.15 20.84 -20.70
N GLY A 150 1.10 21.39 -21.35
CA GLY A 150 0.81 21.19 -22.77
C GLY A 150 -0.02 19.95 -23.14
N TRP A 151 -0.33 19.05 -22.18
CA TRP A 151 -1.08 17.82 -22.47
C TRP A 151 -2.07 17.48 -21.35
N VAL A 152 -3.34 17.31 -21.68
CA VAL A 152 -4.35 16.79 -20.75
C VAL A 152 -4.73 15.38 -21.18
N PHE A 153 -4.55 14.42 -20.29
CA PHE A 153 -4.98 13.04 -20.48
C PHE A 153 -6.20 12.78 -19.62
N ALA A 154 -7.29 12.34 -20.24
CA ALA A 154 -8.44 11.77 -19.56
C ALA A 154 -8.50 10.28 -19.87
N TYR A 155 -8.59 9.44 -18.84
CA TYR A 155 -8.82 8.01 -19.01
C TYR A 155 -9.93 7.50 -18.09
N GLY A 156 -10.72 6.57 -18.62
CA GLY A 156 -11.73 5.83 -17.88
C GLY A 156 -11.13 4.56 -17.26
N LEU A 157 -11.32 4.35 -15.96
CA LEU A 157 -11.01 3.09 -15.28
C LEU A 157 -12.28 2.26 -15.14
N THR A 158 -12.62 1.45 -16.16
CA THR A 158 -13.63 0.38 -16.01
C THR A 158 -12.98 -0.85 -15.37
N ARG A 159 -13.79 -1.69 -14.68
CA ARG A 159 -13.34 -2.86 -13.87
C ARG A 159 -12.45 -3.88 -14.61
N THR A 160 -12.36 -3.78 -15.92
CA THR A 160 -11.52 -4.60 -16.80
C THR A 160 -10.69 -3.62 -17.63
N THR A 161 -9.44 -3.43 -17.25
CA THR A 161 -8.42 -2.60 -17.92
C THR A 161 -8.67 -2.34 -19.40
N GLN A 162 -9.20 -1.15 -19.70
CA GLN A 162 -8.97 -0.44 -20.95
C GLN A 162 -8.72 1.01 -20.57
N VAL A 163 -7.45 1.43 -20.64
CA VAL A 163 -7.09 2.85 -20.61
C VAL A 163 -7.51 3.40 -21.97
N VAL A 164 -8.73 3.93 -22.07
CA VAL A 164 -9.12 4.71 -23.24
C VAL A 164 -8.46 6.08 -23.07
N ILE A 165 -7.36 6.29 -23.79
CA ILE A 165 -6.75 7.62 -23.94
C ILE A 165 -7.68 8.41 -24.85
N LEU A 166 -8.44 9.36 -24.29
CA LEU A 166 -9.06 10.38 -25.12
C LEU A 166 -7.95 11.34 -25.55
N GLU A 167 -7.61 11.34 -26.84
CA GLU A 167 -6.60 12.21 -27.42
C GLU A 167 -6.91 13.71 -27.22
N SER A 168 -5.84 14.48 -27.33
CA SER A 168 -5.64 15.90 -27.07
C SER A 168 -6.73 16.86 -27.56
N LEU A 169 -7.20 17.74 -26.65
CA LEU A 169 -7.77 19.04 -26.99
C LEU A 169 -6.74 20.13 -26.68
N VAL A 170 -5.78 20.35 -27.57
CA VAL A 170 -5.09 21.65 -27.74
C VAL A 170 -4.66 21.80 -29.21
N ASP A 171 -5.63 21.96 -30.11
CA ASP A 171 -5.43 22.70 -31.36
C ASP A 171 -6.16 24.04 -31.21
N THR A 172 -5.54 25.01 -30.52
CA THR A 172 -5.76 26.48 -30.54
C THR A 172 -5.36 27.09 -29.19
N ILE A 173 -4.20 27.74 -29.10
CA ILE A 173 -3.94 29.18 -29.33
C ILE A 173 -2.42 29.35 -29.36
#